data_AF-A0A4S4EHM7-F1
#
_entry.id   AF-A0A4S4EHM7-F1
#
_cell.length_a   1.000
_cell.length_b   1.000
_cell.length_c   1.000
_cell.angle_alpha   90.00
_cell.angle_beta   90.00
_cell.angle_gamma   90.00
#
_symmetry.space_group_name_H-M   'P 1'
#
loop_
_entity.id
_entity.type
_entity.pdbx_description
1 polymer ?
#
loop_
_entity_poly.entity_id
_entity_poly.type
_entity_poly.pdbx_seq_one_letter_code
_entity_poly.pdbx_strand_id
1 'polypeptide(L)'
;MLYYFPLHATALSFNFTNINPMLLNIDITTDPPASILTTTSKARRATYKKPFYLWDEASGNVTDFNTYFVFVIAQYNKRFAPADGLRFFLVPYDSTPNIITGVAMGLPVNLTTGKAFSAFVAVEFDTYCNNEFDPTNKTHVGININSLNSSAYVVWNSNMTDGGSENEARISYNSSSKNLSVILGTVSVNNDSAEGALSFVVDLKDYLPSKVKIGFLASTGTNYERNNVKSWTFNSTLQINEPTQPSPSPRPSPSSNTVTPSPGKKIGENNKKALVVELIVSSFVLVLGPKKFSYGELFRATNYFADEQKLGEGGFGGVFKGFLRELDSYITVKRISKGSKQGIKEYASEVKIISQLRHRNLVQLLGWCHDKRELLLVYKFMENGSLDYHLFKEKSLLMWTMRYKIAQGLTSALLYLQEEWEQCVVHRDVKSSNVMLDSNFNAKLGDFGLARLVDHGKDSQTTILAGTRGYMTPEYLITGKANKESNVYSFGVVALEIACRRKPIDLEVPKSQMRIVEWVWDLYGTNWLLEAAIDPKICLNFVKKEMECLMIVGLWCAYPDHNL
;
A
#
# COMPACT_ATOMS: atom_id res chain seq x y z
N MET A 1 -12.68 -33.89 36.18
CA MET A 1 -11.22 -33.81 36.05
C MET A 1 -10.92 -33.09 34.74
N LEU A 2 -10.42 -31.86 34.79
CA LEU A 2 -10.07 -31.09 33.59
C LEU A 2 -8.69 -31.55 33.12
N TYR A 3 -8.59 -32.10 31.91
CA TYR A 3 -7.31 -32.46 31.31
C TYR A 3 -6.65 -31.21 30.76
N TYR A 4 -5.60 -30.76 31.44
CA TYR A 4 -4.74 -29.68 30.97
C TYR A 4 -3.69 -30.29 30.03
N PHE A 5 -3.88 -30.13 28.71
CA PHE A 5 -2.83 -30.44 27.75
C PHE A 5 -1.86 -29.26 27.70
N PRO A 6 -0.56 -29.44 28.02
CA PRO A 6 0.43 -28.38 27.83
C PRO A 6 0.53 -28.05 26.34
N LEU A 7 0.47 -26.77 25.98
CA LEU A 7 0.78 -26.36 24.61
C LEU A 7 2.28 -26.60 24.35
N HIS A 8 2.59 -27.45 23.38
CA HIS A 8 3.96 -27.70 22.97
C HIS A 8 4.51 -26.55 22.13
N ALA A 9 5.74 -26.13 22.44
CA ALA A 9 6.42 -25.05 21.76
C ALA A 9 6.95 -25.48 20.37
N THR A 10 6.80 -24.62 19.37
CA THR A 10 7.29 -24.84 18.00
C THR A 10 8.42 -23.88 17.64
N ALA A 11 9.32 -24.34 16.77
CA ALA A 11 10.45 -23.59 16.26
C ALA A 11 9.99 -22.29 15.58
N LEU A 12 10.68 -21.18 15.87
CA LEU A 12 10.44 -19.90 15.23
C LEU A 12 11.43 -19.71 14.08
N SER A 13 10.91 -19.55 12.85
CA SER A 13 11.72 -19.23 11.68
C SER A 13 11.04 -18.17 10.80
N PHE A 14 11.80 -17.19 10.33
CA PHE A 14 11.38 -16.23 9.32
C PHE A 14 12.58 -15.61 8.59
N ASN A 15 12.34 -15.06 7.40
CA ASN A 15 13.32 -14.34 6.60
C ASN A 15 12.65 -13.12 5.96
N PHE A 16 13.05 -11.92 6.41
CA PHE A 16 12.66 -10.65 5.82
C PHE A 16 13.82 -10.10 5.00
N THR A 17 13.76 -10.26 3.68
CA THR A 17 14.76 -9.73 2.75
C THR A 17 14.70 -8.21 2.58
N ASN A 18 13.58 -7.59 2.97
CA ASN A 18 13.41 -6.13 3.04
C ASN A 18 12.42 -5.81 4.18
N ILE A 19 12.89 -5.13 5.23
CA ILE A 19 12.05 -4.69 6.35
C ILE A 19 11.43 -3.34 5.98
N ASN A 20 10.11 -3.32 5.87
CA ASN A 20 9.34 -2.09 5.74
C ASN A 20 8.32 -1.97 6.90
N PRO A 21 7.75 -0.77 7.14
CA PRO A 21 6.73 -0.55 8.17
C PRO A 21 5.43 -1.35 7.99
N MET A 22 5.25 -2.01 6.85
CA MET A 22 4.03 -2.71 6.43
C MET A 22 4.14 -4.24 6.59
N LEU A 23 5.23 -4.74 7.18
CA LEU A 23 5.36 -6.15 7.51
C LEU A 23 4.40 -6.54 8.64
N LEU A 24 3.28 -7.17 8.26
CA LEU A 24 2.20 -7.67 9.13
C LEU A 24 2.65 -8.51 10.34
N ASN A 25 3.88 -9.03 10.36
CA ASN A 25 4.44 -9.85 11.44
C ASN A 25 5.32 -9.07 12.45
N ILE A 26 5.46 -7.74 12.31
CA ILE A 26 6.23 -6.89 13.22
C ILE A 26 5.30 -5.83 13.83
N ASP A 27 5.23 -5.78 15.16
CA ASP A 27 4.62 -4.68 15.91
C ASP A 27 5.65 -3.56 16.13
N ILE A 28 5.25 -2.30 15.97
CA ILE A 28 6.15 -1.17 16.23
C ILE A 28 5.53 -0.22 17.25
N THR A 29 6.12 -0.15 18.44
CA THR A 29 5.73 0.77 19.52
C THR A 29 6.59 2.03 19.49
N THR A 30 5.97 3.18 19.77
CA THR A 30 6.59 4.51 19.71
C THR A 30 6.06 5.38 20.83
N ASP A 31 6.90 6.24 21.38
CA ASP A 31 6.53 7.22 22.41
C ASP A 31 7.03 8.63 22.01
N PRO A 32 6.16 9.64 21.84
CA PRO A 32 4.69 9.55 21.80
C PRO A 32 4.18 8.80 20.55
N PRO A 33 2.88 8.42 20.49
CA PRO A 33 2.35 7.61 19.39
C PRO A 33 2.41 8.32 18.03
N ALA A 34 3.32 7.89 17.16
CA ALA A 34 3.41 8.33 15.76
C ALA A 34 4.12 7.28 14.89
N SER A 35 3.69 7.13 13.63
CA SER A 35 4.12 6.08 12.71
C SER A 35 5.59 6.18 12.24
N ILE A 36 6.07 5.05 11.71
CA ILE A 36 7.46 4.56 11.62
C ILE A 36 8.30 5.24 10.51
N LEU A 37 9.62 5.50 10.61
CA LEU A 37 10.60 5.26 11.69
C LEU A 37 11.45 6.51 12.05
N THR A 38 11.49 7.55 11.21
CA THR A 38 12.37 8.72 11.35
C THR A 38 11.73 9.89 12.10
N THR A 39 12.35 10.41 13.16
CA THR A 39 12.43 11.85 13.53
C THR A 39 13.14 12.04 14.87
N THR A 40 13.83 13.18 14.97
CA THR A 40 14.29 13.91 16.16
C THR A 40 13.83 13.41 17.55
N SER A 41 14.80 13.00 18.37
CA SER A 41 14.71 12.78 19.83
C SER A 41 13.58 11.85 20.32
N LYS A 42 13.53 10.61 19.80
CA LYS A 42 12.56 9.58 20.21
C LYS A 42 13.20 8.20 20.23
N ALA A 43 12.76 7.37 21.18
CA ALA A 43 13.07 5.94 21.19
C ALA A 43 11.92 5.13 20.59
N ARG A 44 12.26 4.02 19.92
CA ARG A 44 11.30 3.18 19.17
C ARG A 44 11.62 1.70 19.37
N ARG A 45 10.58 0.86 19.35
CA ARG A 45 10.69 -0.60 19.50
C ARG A 45 9.97 -1.31 18.36
N ALA A 46 10.68 -2.11 17.58
CA ALA A 46 10.11 -3.08 16.65
C ALA A 46 10.17 -4.48 17.28
N THR A 47 9.07 -5.22 17.31
CA THR A 47 8.94 -6.52 17.97
C THR A 47 8.31 -7.53 17.01
N TYR A 48 8.85 -8.74 16.92
CA TYR A 48 8.20 -9.81 16.16
C TYR A 48 6.93 -10.30 16.88
N LYS A 49 5.81 -10.41 16.15
CA LYS A 49 4.48 -10.66 16.75
C LYS A 49 4.32 -12.00 17.43
N LYS A 50 4.85 -13.09 16.85
CA LYS A 50 4.70 -14.42 17.47
C LYS A 50 5.68 -14.56 18.64
N PRO A 51 5.28 -15.26 19.73
CA PRO A 51 6.22 -15.58 20.79
C PRO A 51 7.40 -16.40 20.26
N PHE A 52 8.59 -16.09 20.77
CA PHE A 52 9.74 -16.97 20.67
C PHE A 52 9.79 -17.81 21.96
N TYR A 53 9.76 -19.13 21.83
CA TYR A 53 9.97 -20.03 22.96
C TYR A 53 11.46 -20.34 23.08
N LEU A 54 12.10 -19.74 24.09
CA LEU A 54 13.52 -19.89 24.40
C LEU A 54 13.80 -21.26 25.03
N TRP A 55 12.87 -21.77 25.82
CA TRP A 55 12.93 -23.12 26.38
C TRP A 55 11.53 -23.67 26.63
N ASP A 56 11.41 -25.00 26.61
CA ASP A 56 10.15 -25.70 26.87
C ASP A 56 10.01 -26.02 28.37
N GLU A 57 8.86 -25.69 28.95
CA GLU A 57 8.62 -25.86 30.39
C GLU A 57 8.46 -27.33 30.80
N ALA A 58 7.97 -28.19 29.91
CA ALA A 58 7.70 -29.58 30.21
C ALA A 58 8.96 -30.46 30.19
N SER A 59 9.80 -30.31 29.16
CA SER A 59 11.06 -31.04 29.01
C SER A 59 12.27 -30.33 29.62
N GLY A 60 12.16 -29.02 29.86
CA GLY A 60 13.27 -28.18 30.30
C GLY A 60 14.29 -27.84 29.21
N ASN A 61 14.12 -28.36 27.98
CA ASN A 61 15.04 -28.18 26.86
C ASN A 61 15.12 -26.71 26.42
N VAL A 62 16.33 -26.21 26.22
CA VAL A 62 16.60 -24.85 25.74
C VAL A 62 16.85 -24.91 24.23
N THR A 63 16.33 -23.93 23.48
CA THR A 63 16.55 -23.85 22.03
C THR A 63 17.92 -23.27 21.70
N ASP A 64 18.54 -23.76 20.62
CA ASP A 64 19.50 -22.94 19.90
C ASP A 64 18.74 -21.91 19.07
N PHE A 65 19.36 -20.76 18.81
CA PHE A 65 18.86 -19.83 17.81
C PHE A 65 19.98 -19.13 17.05
N ASN A 66 19.68 -18.68 15.84
CA ASN A 66 20.49 -17.73 15.11
C ASN A 66 19.59 -16.61 14.56
N THR A 67 20.15 -15.41 14.53
CA THR A 67 19.54 -14.24 13.91
C THR A 67 20.60 -13.52 13.08
N TYR A 68 20.20 -13.06 11.91
CA TYR A 68 21.04 -12.33 10.98
C TYR A 68 20.29 -11.10 10.51
N PHE A 69 20.94 -9.95 10.50
CA PHE A 69 20.36 -8.73 9.97
C PHE A 69 21.39 -7.82 9.33
N VAL A 70 20.99 -7.18 8.23
CA VAL A 70 21.71 -6.07 7.61
C VAL A 70 21.08 -4.78 8.13
N PHE A 71 21.89 -3.79 8.51
CA PHE A 71 21.43 -2.52 9.04
C PHE A 71 22.33 -1.35 8.65
N VAL A 72 21.78 -0.14 8.73
CA VAL A 72 22.49 1.11 8.51
C VAL A 72 22.28 1.99 9.74
N ILE A 73 23.37 2.49 10.31
CA ILE A 73 23.35 3.64 11.21
C ILE A 73 23.96 4.82 10.44
N ALA A 74 23.17 5.85 10.20
CA ALA A 74 23.57 7.02 9.41
C ALA A 74 23.46 8.30 10.22
N GLN A 75 24.53 9.08 10.30
CA GLN A 75 24.51 10.40 10.91
C GLN A 75 23.86 11.42 9.97
N TYR A 76 23.00 12.30 10.51
CA TYR A 76 22.30 13.31 9.69
C TYR A 76 23.19 14.50 9.28
N ASN A 77 24.22 14.83 10.07
CA ASN A 77 25.18 15.90 9.79
C ASN A 77 26.45 15.70 10.62
N LYS A 78 27.63 15.69 9.96
CA LYS A 78 28.96 15.51 10.59
C LYS A 78 29.36 16.58 11.62
N ARG A 79 28.57 17.65 11.80
CA ARG A 79 28.81 18.70 12.81
C ARG A 79 28.27 18.39 14.21
N PHE A 80 27.42 17.37 14.36
CA PHE A 80 26.90 16.93 15.65
C PHE A 80 27.56 15.62 16.07
N ALA A 81 27.35 15.18 17.31
CA ALA A 81 27.70 13.83 17.72
C ALA A 81 26.67 12.82 17.15
N PRO A 82 27.01 11.53 17.00
CA PRO A 82 26.04 10.44 16.87
C PRO A 82 25.12 10.35 18.11
N ALA A 83 24.07 9.54 18.01
CA ALA A 83 23.19 9.24 19.13
C ALA A 83 23.45 7.82 19.65
N ASP A 84 22.55 7.34 20.51
CA ASP A 84 22.82 6.21 21.41
C ASP A 84 23.05 4.89 20.64
N GLY A 85 22.39 4.66 19.49
CA GLY A 85 22.59 3.48 18.64
C GLY A 85 21.38 2.54 18.53
N LEU A 86 21.68 1.26 18.23
CA LEU A 86 20.72 0.19 17.97
C LEU A 86 20.93 -0.97 18.97
N ARG A 87 19.85 -1.64 19.41
CA ARG A 87 19.89 -2.85 20.24
C ARG A 87 19.00 -3.94 19.65
N PHE A 88 19.50 -5.17 19.54
CA PHE A 88 18.67 -6.38 19.38
C PHE A 88 18.32 -6.91 20.77
N PHE A 89 17.07 -7.27 21.06
CA PHE A 89 16.64 -7.65 22.41
C PHE A 89 15.87 -8.97 22.49
N LEU A 90 15.93 -9.58 23.68
CA LEU A 90 15.04 -10.64 24.20
C LEU A 90 14.45 -10.13 25.52
N VAL A 91 13.12 -10.15 25.67
CA VAL A 91 12.40 -9.76 26.91
C VAL A 91 11.22 -10.71 27.19
N PRO A 92 10.76 -10.87 28.45
CA PRO A 92 9.55 -11.64 28.78
C PRO A 92 8.36 -11.31 27.87
N TYR A 93 7.66 -12.31 27.34
CA TYR A 93 6.60 -12.08 26.36
C TYR A 93 5.46 -11.21 26.90
N ASP A 94 5.07 -11.39 28.16
CA ASP A 94 3.98 -10.61 28.77
C ASP A 94 4.45 -9.25 29.30
N SER A 95 5.75 -8.93 29.20
CA SER A 95 6.25 -7.58 29.50
C SER A 95 5.90 -6.58 28.39
N THR A 96 5.49 -5.40 28.81
CA THR A 96 5.37 -4.19 27.99
C THR A 96 6.21 -3.08 28.64
N PRO A 97 7.55 -3.15 28.59
CA PRO A 97 8.37 -2.13 29.23
C PRO A 97 8.10 -0.77 28.61
N ASN A 98 7.99 0.27 29.44
CA ASN A 98 7.84 1.65 29.01
C ASN A 98 9.06 2.05 28.16
N ILE A 99 8.87 2.89 27.15
CA ILE A 99 9.94 3.29 26.24
C ILE A 99 10.75 4.42 26.91
N ILE A 100 11.72 4.04 27.75
CA ILE A 100 12.65 4.98 28.39
C ILE A 100 13.65 5.50 27.33
N THR A 101 13.59 6.79 27.02
CA THR A 101 14.47 7.45 26.02
C THR A 101 15.91 7.65 26.51
N GLY A 102 16.85 7.85 25.58
CA GLY A 102 18.27 8.05 25.87
C GLY A 102 19.02 6.72 26.06
N VAL A 103 20.04 6.72 26.93
CA VAL A 103 20.95 5.59 27.20
C VAL A 103 20.23 4.25 27.48
N ALA A 104 19.02 4.29 28.08
CA ALA A 104 18.21 3.10 28.29
C ALA A 104 17.71 2.43 27.00
N MET A 105 17.55 3.17 25.90
CA MET A 105 16.96 2.72 24.64
C MET A 105 15.66 1.90 24.78
N GLY A 106 14.77 2.22 25.72
CA GLY A 106 13.56 1.45 25.97
C GLY A 106 13.76 0.10 26.67
N LEU A 107 14.96 -0.18 27.20
CA LEU A 107 15.18 -1.26 28.16
C LEU A 107 14.54 -0.92 29.52
N PRO A 108 14.04 -1.92 30.26
CA PRO A 108 13.43 -1.73 31.58
C PRO A 108 14.49 -1.57 32.68
N VAL A 109 15.23 -0.46 32.67
CA VAL A 109 16.29 -0.14 33.63
C VAL A 109 15.98 1.09 34.48
N ASN A 110 16.51 1.12 35.70
CA ASN A 110 16.59 2.34 36.50
C ASN A 110 17.83 3.15 36.06
N LEU A 111 17.59 4.32 35.46
CA LEU A 111 18.65 5.19 34.93
C LEU A 111 19.69 5.64 35.97
N THR A 112 19.34 5.69 37.27
CA THR A 112 20.27 6.10 38.34
C THR A 112 21.18 4.95 38.81
N THR A 113 20.86 3.70 38.49
CA THR A 113 21.65 2.53 38.94
C THR A 113 22.14 1.63 37.81
N GLY A 114 21.68 1.85 36.57
CA GLY A 114 21.94 1.01 35.42
C GLY A 114 21.24 -0.36 35.45
N LYS A 115 20.58 -0.75 36.55
CA LYS A 115 20.04 -2.10 36.77
C LYS A 115 18.61 -2.26 36.25
N ALA A 116 18.30 -3.46 35.76
CA ALA A 116 16.95 -3.83 35.35
C ALA A 116 15.92 -3.84 36.50
N PHE A 117 14.70 -3.41 36.20
CA PHE A 117 13.49 -3.71 36.96
C PHE A 117 12.60 -4.79 36.30
N SER A 118 12.92 -5.21 35.07
CA SER A 118 12.35 -6.39 34.40
C SER A 118 13.44 -7.09 33.61
N ALA A 119 13.35 -8.41 33.47
CA ALA A 119 14.35 -9.21 32.77
C ALA A 119 14.54 -8.77 31.31
N PHE A 120 15.78 -8.76 30.83
CA PHE A 120 16.15 -8.64 29.43
C PHE A 120 17.55 -9.20 29.15
N VAL A 121 17.77 -9.63 27.90
CA VAL A 121 19.09 -9.79 27.31
C VAL A 121 19.11 -8.98 26.01
N ALA A 122 20.17 -8.20 25.78
CA ALA A 122 20.30 -7.40 24.57
C ALA A 122 21.73 -7.49 23.99
N VAL A 123 21.82 -7.26 22.68
CA VAL A 123 23.07 -6.98 21.98
C VAL A 123 23.00 -5.54 21.49
N GLU A 124 23.88 -4.69 22.01
CA GLU A 124 23.97 -3.28 21.64
C GLU A 124 25.00 -3.02 20.56
N PHE A 125 24.69 -2.04 19.72
CA PHE A 125 25.52 -1.47 18.67
C PHE A 125 25.63 0.01 19.03
N ASP A 126 26.48 0.28 20.01
CA ASP A 126 26.58 1.57 20.67
C ASP A 126 27.38 2.54 19.81
N THR A 127 26.80 3.72 19.60
CA THR A 127 27.35 4.76 18.76
C THR A 127 27.67 6.05 19.50
N TYR A 128 27.44 6.13 20.81
CA TYR A 128 27.70 7.33 21.62
C TYR A 128 28.19 7.01 23.03
N CYS A 129 29.47 7.31 23.30
CA CYS A 129 30.12 6.92 24.54
C CYS A 129 29.54 7.60 25.80
N ASN A 130 28.93 6.80 26.68
CA ASN A 130 28.45 7.18 28.00
C ASN A 130 29.42 6.72 29.10
N ASN A 131 30.35 7.60 29.51
CA ASN A 131 31.39 7.35 30.53
C ASN A 131 30.93 6.74 31.89
N GLU A 132 29.62 6.75 32.19
CA GLU A 132 29.03 6.20 33.42
C GLU A 132 28.69 4.69 33.30
N PHE A 133 28.39 4.21 32.08
CA PHE A 133 27.91 2.85 31.83
C PHE A 133 28.81 2.05 30.88
N ASP A 134 29.57 2.74 30.03
CA ASP A 134 30.33 2.13 28.96
C ASP A 134 31.69 1.60 29.42
N PRO A 135 32.13 0.46 28.87
CA PRO A 135 33.40 -0.14 29.22
C PRO A 135 34.60 0.54 28.52
N THR A 136 34.37 1.51 27.63
CA THR A 136 35.41 2.19 26.86
C THR A 136 34.96 3.58 26.39
N ASN A 137 35.90 4.46 26.06
CA ASN A 137 35.63 5.78 25.47
C ASN A 137 35.53 5.74 23.93
N LYS A 138 35.06 4.61 23.39
CA LYS A 138 34.89 4.35 21.96
C LYS A 138 33.56 3.65 21.71
N THR A 139 33.03 3.77 20.50
CA THR A 139 31.87 3.00 20.06
C THR A 139 32.17 1.50 20.14
N HIS A 140 31.19 0.71 20.61
CA HIS A 140 31.35 -0.71 20.87
C HIS A 140 30.12 -1.51 20.44
N VAL A 141 30.31 -2.81 20.30
CA VAL A 141 29.21 -3.79 20.30
C VAL A 141 29.31 -4.59 21.57
N GLY A 142 28.16 -4.79 22.23
CA GLY A 142 28.09 -5.25 23.61
C GLY A 142 26.99 -6.28 23.85
N ILE A 143 27.15 -7.09 24.90
CA ILE A 143 26.12 -8.02 25.40
C ILE A 143 25.66 -7.53 26.77
N ASN A 144 24.41 -7.07 26.86
CA ASN A 144 23.80 -6.52 28.07
C ASN A 144 22.85 -7.54 28.70
N ILE A 145 22.95 -7.78 30.01
CA ILE A 145 22.13 -8.76 30.74
C ILE A 145 21.62 -8.11 32.02
N ASN A 146 20.32 -7.80 32.08
CA ASN A 146 19.67 -7.14 33.23
C ASN A 146 20.38 -5.86 33.74
N SER A 147 21.18 -5.21 32.89
CA SER A 147 22.05 -4.08 33.23
C SER A 147 22.39 -3.30 31.96
N LEU A 148 22.62 -1.99 32.06
CA LEU A 148 23.19 -1.21 30.95
C LEU A 148 24.65 -1.57 30.69
N ASN A 149 25.43 -1.88 31.72
CA ASN A 149 26.83 -2.26 31.56
C ASN A 149 26.95 -3.57 30.76
N SER A 150 27.73 -3.53 29.68
CA SER A 150 28.06 -4.70 28.87
C SER A 150 28.82 -5.77 29.68
N SER A 151 28.28 -6.99 29.70
CA SER A 151 28.91 -8.18 30.30
C SER A 151 30.08 -8.71 29.47
N ALA A 152 30.04 -8.46 28.16
CA ALA A 152 31.15 -8.61 27.22
C ALA A 152 31.00 -7.53 26.14
N TYR A 153 32.11 -7.04 25.58
CA TYR A 153 32.10 -6.02 24.53
C TYR A 153 33.29 -6.14 23.59
N VAL A 154 33.18 -5.56 22.39
CA VAL A 154 34.26 -5.36 21.43
C VAL A 154 34.19 -3.94 20.87
N VAL A 155 35.33 -3.27 20.70
CA VAL A 155 35.38 -1.93 20.07
C VAL A 155 34.96 -2.06 18.60
N TRP A 156 33.99 -1.27 18.17
CA TRP A 156 33.40 -1.33 16.84
C TRP A 156 33.50 0.05 16.16
N ASN A 157 34.17 0.11 15.02
CA ASN A 157 34.25 1.33 14.21
C ASN A 157 33.11 1.34 13.18
N SER A 158 32.00 1.99 13.54
CA SER A 158 30.78 2.09 12.72
C SER A 158 30.95 2.88 11.42
N ASN A 159 32.09 3.56 11.22
CA ASN A 159 32.51 4.24 10.00
C ASN A 159 31.40 5.11 9.37
N MET A 160 30.77 5.95 10.19
CA MET A 160 29.61 6.76 9.83
C MET A 160 29.95 7.83 8.79
N THR A 161 29.53 7.59 7.55
CA THR A 161 29.56 8.56 6.46
C THR A 161 28.17 9.17 6.24
N ASP A 162 28.09 10.25 5.47
CA ASP A 162 26.81 10.85 5.09
C ASP A 162 26.06 9.88 4.15
N GLY A 163 24.88 9.44 4.56
CA GLY A 163 24.14 8.32 3.96
C GLY A 163 24.24 7.00 4.75
N GLY A 164 25.32 6.79 5.51
CA GLY A 164 25.59 5.58 6.31
C GLY A 164 26.12 4.39 5.51
N SER A 165 26.83 3.49 6.19
CA SER A 165 27.38 2.25 5.64
C SER A 165 26.45 1.06 5.96
N GLU A 166 26.35 0.08 5.06
CA GLU A 166 25.65 -1.18 5.35
C GLU A 166 26.55 -2.09 6.21
N ASN A 167 26.01 -2.47 7.37
CA ASN A 167 26.64 -3.33 8.37
C ASN A 167 25.84 -4.63 8.46
N GLU A 168 26.52 -5.74 8.71
CA GLU A 168 25.93 -7.05 8.96
C GLU A 168 26.18 -7.49 10.40
N ALA A 169 25.18 -8.07 11.02
CA ALA A 169 25.31 -8.72 12.32
C ALA A 169 24.73 -10.14 12.29
N ARG A 170 25.47 -11.09 12.87
CA ARG A 170 25.03 -12.46 13.16
C ARG A 170 25.10 -12.66 14.66
N ILE A 171 23.97 -12.93 15.29
CA ILE A 171 23.90 -13.29 16.71
C ILE A 171 23.44 -14.75 16.78
N SER A 172 24.15 -15.59 17.52
CA SER A 172 23.77 -16.99 17.70
C SER A 172 23.91 -17.42 19.16
N TYR A 173 22.99 -18.27 19.60
CA TYR A 173 23.04 -18.93 20.90
C TYR A 173 23.11 -20.44 20.71
N ASN A 174 24.08 -21.06 21.35
CA ASN A 174 24.19 -22.51 21.48
C ASN A 174 23.85 -22.90 22.93
N SER A 175 22.75 -23.63 23.09
CA SER A 175 22.22 -24.11 24.37
C SER A 175 23.14 -25.09 25.07
N SER A 176 23.87 -25.92 24.32
CA SER A 176 24.74 -26.97 24.86
C SER A 176 26.04 -26.40 25.45
N SER A 177 26.64 -25.41 24.79
CA SER A 177 27.81 -24.69 25.31
C SER A 177 27.47 -23.43 26.11
N LYS A 178 26.17 -23.11 26.24
CA LYS A 178 25.64 -21.90 26.90
C LYS A 178 26.32 -20.64 26.40
N ASN A 179 26.54 -20.52 25.09
CA ASN A 179 27.36 -19.46 24.52
C ASN A 179 26.54 -18.57 23.58
N LEU A 180 26.50 -17.27 23.89
CA LEU A 180 25.92 -16.22 23.06
C LEU A 180 27.05 -15.53 22.29
N SER A 181 27.07 -15.68 20.98
CA SER A 181 28.07 -15.10 20.08
C SER A 181 27.48 -14.01 19.20
N VAL A 182 28.29 -12.99 18.89
CA VAL A 182 27.99 -11.91 17.97
C VAL A 182 29.16 -11.77 16.97
N ILE A 183 28.86 -11.74 15.67
CA ILE A 183 29.82 -11.52 14.59
C ILE A 183 29.35 -10.33 13.76
N LEU A 184 30.27 -9.42 13.45
CA LEU A 184 30.05 -8.14 12.79
C LEU A 184 30.85 -8.09 11.48
N GLY A 185 30.21 -7.61 10.42
CA GLY A 185 30.87 -7.32 9.14
C GLY A 185 30.45 -5.96 8.59
N THR A 186 31.35 -5.31 7.87
CA THR A 186 31.04 -4.10 7.08
C THR A 186 31.01 -4.50 5.61
N VAL A 187 29.94 -4.16 4.88
CA VAL A 187 29.82 -4.49 3.45
C VAL A 187 30.73 -3.57 2.65
N SER A 188 31.97 -3.99 2.39
CA SER A 188 32.95 -3.26 1.58
C SER A 188 32.99 -3.83 0.15
N VAL A 189 33.09 -2.95 -0.85
CA VAL A 189 33.12 -3.33 -2.28
C VAL A 189 34.41 -4.11 -2.66
N ASN A 190 35.41 -4.13 -1.76
CA ASN A 190 36.76 -4.61 -2.05
C ASN A 190 37.17 -5.85 -1.23
N ASN A 191 36.22 -6.55 -0.61
CA ASN A 191 36.41 -7.88 0.00
C ASN A 191 37.37 -7.99 1.21
N ASP A 192 37.97 -6.89 1.69
CA ASP A 192 38.60 -6.83 3.00
C ASP A 192 37.55 -6.49 4.07
N SER A 193 37.15 -7.50 4.84
CA SER A 193 36.22 -7.39 5.97
C SER A 193 37.00 -7.31 7.29
N ALA A 194 36.99 -6.15 7.94
CA ALA A 194 37.43 -6.03 9.33
C ALA A 194 36.35 -6.63 10.25
N GLU A 195 36.55 -7.89 10.66
CA GLU A 195 35.60 -8.64 11.49
C GLU A 195 35.68 -8.22 12.96
N GLY A 196 34.54 -7.80 13.52
CA GLY A 196 34.37 -7.68 14.97
C GLY A 196 33.65 -8.92 15.49
N ALA A 197 34.21 -9.61 16.47
CA ALA A 197 33.60 -10.79 17.06
C ALA A 197 33.59 -10.71 18.59
N LEU A 198 32.52 -11.21 19.19
CA LEU A 198 32.28 -11.22 20.62
C LEU A 198 31.57 -12.52 21.02
N SER A 199 31.90 -13.07 22.18
CA SER A 199 31.14 -14.17 22.77
C SER A 199 31.05 -14.05 24.28
N PHE A 200 29.98 -14.58 24.86
CA PHE A 200 29.75 -14.60 26.30
C PHE A 200 29.07 -15.91 26.72
N VAL A 201 29.64 -16.58 27.72
CA VAL A 201 29.07 -17.80 28.28
C VAL A 201 28.00 -17.43 29.31
N VAL A 202 26.75 -17.69 28.97
CA VAL A 202 25.57 -17.43 29.80
C VAL A 202 24.49 -18.48 29.53
N ASP A 203 23.86 -19.00 30.59
CA ASP A 203 22.60 -19.72 30.44
C ASP A 203 21.45 -18.72 30.33
N LEU A 204 20.86 -18.57 29.15
CA LEU A 204 19.73 -17.64 28.98
C LEU A 204 18.50 -18.04 29.81
N LYS A 205 18.40 -19.31 30.24
CA LYS A 205 17.30 -19.82 31.09
C LYS A 205 17.34 -19.23 32.51
N ASP A 206 18.51 -18.85 33.00
CA ASP A 206 18.67 -18.25 34.34
C ASP A 206 18.15 -16.81 34.40
N TYR A 207 17.98 -16.15 33.24
CA TYR A 207 17.63 -14.73 33.13
C TYR A 207 16.28 -14.48 32.45
N LEU A 208 15.79 -15.39 31.60
CA LEU A 208 14.59 -15.20 30.78
C LEU A 208 13.58 -16.35 30.93
N PRO A 209 12.26 -16.05 30.94
CA PRO A 209 11.22 -17.07 30.98
C PRO A 209 11.19 -17.89 29.68
N SER A 210 10.44 -18.99 29.70
CA SER A 210 10.21 -19.89 28.56
C SER A 210 9.78 -19.15 27.29
N LYS A 211 8.92 -18.15 27.44
CA LYS A 211 8.27 -17.39 26.37
C LYS A 211 8.74 -15.94 26.36
N VAL A 212 9.40 -15.53 25.28
CA VAL A 212 9.99 -14.19 25.10
C VAL A 212 9.50 -13.49 23.82
N LYS A 213 9.64 -12.16 23.81
CA LYS A 213 9.57 -11.30 22.63
C LYS A 213 10.99 -11.00 22.14
N ILE A 214 11.14 -10.90 20.83
CA ILE A 214 12.39 -10.52 20.16
C ILE A 214 12.18 -9.34 19.23
N GLY A 215 13.24 -8.55 19.01
CA GLY A 215 13.17 -7.42 18.09
C GLY A 215 14.31 -6.42 18.24
N PHE A 216 14.04 -5.19 17.81
CA PHE A 216 14.99 -4.09 17.81
C PHE A 216 14.50 -2.88 18.60
N LEU A 217 15.42 -2.27 19.33
CA LEU A 217 15.27 -1.00 20.02
C LEU A 217 16.26 0.00 19.40
N ALA A 218 15.84 1.24 19.24
CA ALA A 218 16.73 2.33 18.85
C ALA A 218 16.33 3.59 19.62
N SER A 219 17.32 4.40 20.00
CA SER A 219 17.11 5.70 20.66
C SER A 219 17.82 6.81 19.91
N THR A 220 17.23 7.99 19.99
CA THR A 220 17.95 9.24 19.78
C THR A 220 17.79 10.05 21.06
N GLY A 221 18.88 10.24 21.80
CA GLY A 221 18.95 11.13 22.96
C GLY A 221 18.86 12.61 22.53
N THR A 222 19.83 13.43 22.94
CA THR A 222 19.91 14.84 22.50
C THR A 222 20.48 15.00 21.08
N ASN A 223 21.03 13.93 20.50
CA ASN A 223 21.72 13.91 19.20
C ASN A 223 20.88 13.23 18.10
N TYR A 224 21.36 13.28 16.85
CA TYR A 224 20.62 12.84 15.67
C TYR A 224 21.34 11.77 14.84
N GLU A 225 20.74 10.60 14.74
CA GLU A 225 21.11 9.56 13.78
C GLU A 225 19.86 8.82 13.25
N ARG A 226 20.06 8.03 12.20
CA ARG A 226 19.04 7.19 11.59
C ARG A 226 19.47 5.73 11.69
N ASN A 227 18.83 5.00 12.61
CA ASN A 227 18.92 3.56 12.74
C ASN A 227 17.91 2.87 11.81
N ASN A 228 18.38 2.02 10.88
CA ASN A 228 17.53 1.36 9.87
C ASN A 228 17.97 -0.08 9.63
N VAL A 229 17.21 -1.06 10.12
CA VAL A 229 17.42 -2.48 9.81
C VAL A 229 16.80 -2.78 8.44
N LYS A 230 17.62 -3.25 7.50
CA LYS A 230 17.26 -3.51 6.10
C LYS A 230 16.66 -4.90 5.88
N SER A 231 17.23 -5.91 6.51
CA SER A 231 16.81 -7.31 6.40
C SER A 231 16.97 -7.99 7.75
N TRP A 232 16.13 -9.00 8.03
CA TRP A 232 16.19 -9.75 9.28
C TRP A 232 15.69 -11.18 9.09
N THR A 233 16.58 -12.12 9.36
CA THR A 233 16.32 -13.56 9.39
C THR A 233 16.50 -14.06 10.81
N PHE A 234 15.59 -14.92 11.27
CA PHE A 234 15.67 -15.59 12.57
C PHE A 234 15.35 -17.07 12.38
N ASN A 235 16.02 -17.95 13.12
CA ASN A 235 15.74 -19.37 13.12
C ASN A 235 16.08 -19.99 14.49
N SER A 236 15.19 -20.82 15.05
CA SER A 236 15.42 -21.59 16.28
C SER A 236 15.15 -23.08 16.09
N THR A 237 15.73 -23.92 16.94
CA THR A 237 15.76 -25.39 16.76
C THR A 237 14.69 -26.17 17.54
N LEU A 238 13.96 -25.54 18.47
CA LEU A 238 12.99 -26.21 19.34
C LEU A 238 11.85 -26.91 18.56
N GLN A 239 11.87 -28.24 18.48
CA GLN A 239 10.77 -29.05 17.94
C GLN A 239 10.29 -30.04 18.99
N ILE A 240 8.96 -30.14 19.14
CA ILE A 240 8.30 -31.13 20.00
C ILE A 240 7.20 -31.79 19.17
N ASN A 241 7.15 -33.11 19.18
CA ASN A 241 6.22 -33.90 18.37
C ASN A 241 4.77 -33.75 18.87
N GLU A 242 3.84 -33.37 17.97
CA GLU A 242 2.41 -33.50 18.26
C GLU A 242 1.97 -34.97 18.24
N PRO A 243 1.04 -35.39 19.13
CA PRO A 243 0.37 -36.68 19.00
C PRO A 243 -0.47 -36.75 17.72
N THR A 244 -0.22 -37.75 16.89
CA THR A 244 -0.85 -37.89 15.56
C THR A 244 -2.37 -38.04 15.64
N GLN A 245 -3.14 -37.10 15.05
CA GLN A 245 -4.57 -37.33 14.79
C GLN A 245 -4.76 -38.22 13.55
N PRO A 246 -5.71 -39.18 13.59
CA PRO A 246 -6.03 -40.02 12.43
C PRO A 246 -6.82 -39.23 11.37
N SER A 247 -6.52 -39.53 10.10
CA SER A 247 -7.10 -38.84 8.94
C SER A 247 -8.55 -39.26 8.64
N PRO A 248 -9.38 -38.34 8.09
CA PRO A 248 -10.74 -38.66 7.66
C PRO A 248 -10.76 -39.43 6.33
N SER A 249 -11.65 -40.40 6.22
CA SER A 249 -11.83 -41.25 5.04
C SER A 249 -12.70 -40.61 3.94
N PRO A 250 -12.58 -41.04 2.66
CA PRO A 250 -13.21 -40.35 1.54
C PRO A 250 -14.71 -40.67 1.40
N ARG A 251 -15.50 -39.66 1.02
CA ARG A 251 -16.94 -39.81 0.69
C ARG A 251 -17.13 -39.91 -0.84
N PRO A 252 -17.97 -40.83 -1.36
CA PRO A 252 -18.13 -41.03 -2.80
C PRO A 252 -18.96 -39.93 -3.49
N SER A 253 -18.71 -39.75 -4.78
CA SER A 253 -19.38 -38.79 -5.67
C SER A 253 -20.70 -39.34 -6.26
N PRO A 254 -21.72 -38.50 -6.49
CA PRO A 254 -22.92 -38.88 -7.26
C PRO A 254 -22.74 -38.66 -8.77
N SER A 255 -23.39 -39.51 -9.55
CA SER A 255 -23.43 -39.47 -11.02
C SER A 255 -24.52 -38.55 -11.58
N SER A 256 -24.34 -38.16 -12.85
CA SER A 256 -25.29 -37.37 -13.66
C SER A 256 -26.59 -38.09 -13.98
N ASN A 257 -27.67 -37.35 -14.22
CA ASN A 257 -28.65 -37.64 -15.27
C ASN A 257 -29.47 -36.41 -15.68
N THR A 258 -29.72 -36.26 -16.99
CA THR A 258 -30.46 -35.17 -17.65
C THR A 258 -31.80 -35.63 -18.22
N VAL A 259 -32.88 -34.87 -18.02
CA VAL A 259 -34.11 -34.91 -18.86
C VAL A 259 -34.73 -33.51 -18.99
N THR A 260 -35.22 -33.15 -20.17
CA THR A 260 -35.94 -31.90 -20.52
C THR A 260 -37.47 -32.10 -20.55
N PRO A 261 -38.27 -31.02 -20.55
CA PRO A 261 -39.05 -30.71 -21.77
C PRO A 261 -39.28 -29.20 -22.05
N SER A 262 -39.94 -28.91 -23.17
CA SER A 262 -40.25 -27.57 -23.73
C SER A 262 -41.76 -27.47 -24.12
N PRO A 263 -42.27 -26.52 -24.96
CA PRO A 263 -42.53 -25.10 -24.64
C PRO A 263 -43.96 -24.58 -25.03
N GLY A 264 -44.31 -23.34 -24.64
CA GLY A 264 -45.47 -22.55 -25.17
C GLY A 264 -45.87 -21.39 -24.25
N LYS A 265 -46.59 -20.31 -24.66
CA LYS A 265 -47.07 -19.80 -25.97
C LYS A 265 -47.38 -18.27 -25.85
N LYS A 266 -47.54 -17.54 -26.97
CA LYS A 266 -47.73 -16.06 -27.08
C LYS A 266 -49.14 -15.54 -26.74
N ILE A 267 -49.26 -14.21 -26.52
CA ILE A 267 -50.30 -13.20 -26.94
C ILE A 267 -49.98 -11.86 -26.19
N GLY A 268 -50.21 -10.62 -26.64
CA GLY A 268 -50.79 -10.03 -27.87
C GLY A 268 -50.66 -8.48 -27.86
N GLU A 269 -51.09 -7.81 -28.93
CA GLU A 269 -50.77 -6.40 -29.28
C GLU A 269 -51.64 -5.32 -28.60
N ASN A 270 -51.21 -4.05 -28.66
CA ASN A 270 -52.06 -2.97 -29.23
C ASN A 270 -51.31 -1.67 -29.58
N ASN A 271 -51.57 -1.15 -30.80
CA ASN A 271 -51.12 0.17 -31.29
C ASN A 271 -52.26 1.21 -31.17
N LYS A 272 -51.94 2.48 -30.86
CA LYS A 272 -52.62 3.75 -31.28
C LYS A 272 -52.29 4.96 -30.38
N LYS A 273 -51.08 5.54 -30.48
CA LYS A 273 -50.76 6.91 -30.00
C LYS A 273 -49.74 7.66 -30.88
N ALA A 274 -49.63 7.29 -32.16
CA ALA A 274 -48.49 7.64 -33.02
C ALA A 274 -48.44 9.09 -33.57
N LEU A 275 -49.36 9.99 -33.22
CA LEU A 275 -49.44 11.34 -33.83
C LEU A 275 -49.36 12.53 -32.86
N VAL A 276 -49.25 12.29 -31.55
CA VAL A 276 -49.03 13.34 -30.52
C VAL A 276 -47.65 13.20 -29.86
N VAL A 277 -46.97 12.07 -30.11
CA VAL A 277 -45.67 11.76 -29.51
C VAL A 277 -44.52 12.52 -30.20
N GLU A 278 -44.58 12.76 -31.51
CA GLU A 278 -43.48 13.39 -32.27
C GLU A 278 -43.09 14.79 -31.79
N LEU A 279 -44.04 15.63 -31.34
CA LEU A 279 -43.71 16.95 -30.80
C LEU A 279 -43.08 16.91 -29.40
N ILE A 280 -43.25 15.82 -28.66
CA ILE A 280 -42.70 15.63 -27.31
C ILE A 280 -41.35 14.90 -27.36
N VAL A 281 -41.08 14.12 -28.41
CA VAL A 281 -39.84 13.34 -28.60
C VAL A 281 -38.59 14.20 -28.58
N SER A 282 -38.61 15.44 -29.07
CA SER A 282 -37.45 16.34 -29.05
C SER A 282 -36.90 16.59 -27.63
N SER A 283 -37.78 16.70 -26.62
CA SER A 283 -37.39 16.82 -25.21
C SER A 283 -37.16 15.47 -24.52
N PHE A 284 -37.59 14.36 -25.13
CA PHE A 284 -37.57 13.01 -24.55
C PHE A 284 -36.42 12.10 -25.03
N VAL A 285 -35.53 12.59 -25.90
CA VAL A 285 -34.37 11.82 -26.42
C VAL A 285 -33.47 11.26 -25.29
N LEU A 286 -33.53 11.81 -24.07
CA LEU A 286 -32.79 11.34 -22.89
C LEU A 286 -33.37 10.05 -22.23
N VAL A 287 -34.58 9.61 -22.58
CA VAL A 287 -35.24 8.45 -21.95
C VAL A 287 -34.93 7.11 -22.65
N LEU A 288 -34.52 7.15 -23.92
CA LEU A 288 -34.07 5.95 -24.63
C LEU A 288 -32.60 5.65 -24.31
N GLY A 289 -32.23 4.38 -24.33
CA GLY A 289 -30.84 3.93 -24.17
C GLY A 289 -29.94 4.44 -25.31
N PRO A 290 -28.61 4.26 -25.20
CA PRO A 290 -27.64 4.83 -26.14
C PRO A 290 -27.96 4.53 -27.63
N LYS A 291 -28.11 5.59 -28.44
CA LYS A 291 -28.48 5.54 -29.88
C LYS A 291 -27.46 4.74 -30.68
N LYS A 292 -27.90 3.90 -31.62
CA LYS A 292 -27.01 3.36 -32.66
C LYS A 292 -26.79 4.43 -33.73
N PHE A 293 -25.56 4.91 -33.85
CA PHE A 293 -25.12 5.86 -34.85
C PHE A 293 -24.61 5.15 -36.10
N SER A 294 -24.72 5.79 -37.27
CA SER A 294 -24.06 5.32 -38.50
C SER A 294 -22.63 5.85 -38.59
N TYR A 295 -21.72 5.11 -39.25
CA TYR A 295 -20.35 5.60 -39.45
C TYR A 295 -20.34 6.92 -40.22
N GLY A 296 -21.17 7.05 -41.28
CA GLY A 296 -21.23 8.26 -42.11
C GLY A 296 -21.73 9.51 -41.36
N GLU A 297 -22.58 9.34 -40.35
CA GLU A 297 -23.03 10.42 -39.46
C GLU A 297 -21.89 10.90 -38.56
N LEU A 298 -21.21 9.98 -37.86
CA LEU A 298 -20.08 10.33 -37.00
C LEU A 298 -18.89 10.88 -37.79
N PHE A 299 -18.60 10.30 -38.97
CA PHE A 299 -17.57 10.78 -39.89
C PHE A 299 -17.81 12.23 -40.34
N ARG A 300 -19.06 12.65 -40.56
CA ARG A 300 -19.36 14.07 -40.81
C ARG A 300 -19.30 14.91 -39.53
N ALA A 301 -19.78 14.38 -38.40
CA ALA A 301 -19.81 15.09 -37.13
C ALA A 301 -18.41 15.45 -36.62
N THR A 302 -17.40 14.62 -36.85
CA THR A 302 -15.99 14.82 -36.45
C THR A 302 -15.13 15.50 -37.52
N ASN A 303 -15.74 16.15 -38.52
CA ASN A 303 -15.06 16.71 -39.69
C ASN A 303 -14.08 15.70 -40.33
N TYR A 304 -14.59 14.52 -40.68
CA TYR A 304 -13.86 13.43 -41.32
C TYR A 304 -12.77 12.76 -40.45
N PHE A 305 -12.85 12.93 -39.12
CA PHE A 305 -11.78 12.62 -38.16
C PHE A 305 -10.48 13.38 -38.43
N ALA A 306 -10.58 14.63 -38.91
CA ALA A 306 -9.42 15.49 -39.11
C ALA A 306 -8.69 15.78 -37.78
N ASP A 307 -7.37 15.96 -37.85
CA ASP A 307 -6.51 16.05 -36.67
C ASP A 307 -6.80 17.29 -35.80
N GLU A 308 -7.40 18.37 -36.34
CA GLU A 308 -7.81 19.54 -35.55
C GLU A 308 -8.98 19.22 -34.61
N GLN A 309 -9.73 18.15 -34.87
CA GLN A 309 -10.77 17.65 -33.97
C GLN A 309 -10.25 16.62 -32.96
N LYS A 310 -8.98 16.22 -33.04
CA LYS A 310 -8.39 15.19 -32.18
C LYS A 310 -8.13 15.75 -30.78
N LEU A 311 -8.86 15.25 -29.79
CA LEU A 311 -8.74 15.61 -28.38
C LEU A 311 -7.61 14.84 -27.68
N GLY A 312 -7.29 13.65 -28.18
CA GLY A 312 -6.22 12.81 -27.66
C GLY A 312 -6.15 11.45 -28.35
N GLU A 313 -5.11 10.70 -28.01
CA GLU A 313 -4.88 9.34 -28.49
C GLU A 313 -4.24 8.50 -27.39
N GLY A 314 -4.66 7.25 -27.26
CA GLY A 314 -4.11 6.29 -26.31
C GLY A 314 -4.09 4.89 -26.90
N GLY A 315 -3.65 3.89 -26.11
CA GLY A 315 -3.50 2.50 -26.57
C GLY A 315 -4.77 1.83 -27.10
N PHE A 316 -5.93 2.46 -26.91
CA PHE A 316 -7.25 1.97 -27.31
C PHE A 316 -7.80 2.67 -28.56
N GLY A 317 -7.17 3.76 -29.01
CA GLY A 317 -7.54 4.52 -30.22
C GLY A 317 -7.57 6.04 -30.02
N GLY A 318 -8.09 6.73 -31.04
CA GLY A 318 -8.19 8.20 -31.07
C GLY A 318 -9.53 8.72 -30.54
N VAL A 319 -9.49 9.84 -29.84
CA VAL A 319 -10.67 10.53 -29.31
C VAL A 319 -10.84 11.86 -30.02
N PHE A 320 -12.03 12.11 -30.58
CA PHE A 320 -12.31 13.27 -31.42
C PHE A 320 -13.48 14.07 -30.88
N LYS A 321 -13.41 15.40 -31.00
CA LYS A 321 -14.57 16.28 -30.87
C LYS A 321 -15.45 16.11 -32.11
N GLY A 322 -16.76 16.18 -31.92
CA GLY A 322 -17.70 16.26 -33.04
C GLY A 322 -18.91 17.10 -32.68
N PHE A 323 -19.75 17.38 -33.67
CA PHE A 323 -20.97 18.15 -33.51
C PHE A 323 -22.15 17.41 -34.15
N LEU A 324 -23.16 17.04 -33.34
CA LEU A 324 -24.39 16.41 -33.83
C LEU A 324 -25.44 17.46 -34.11
N ARG A 325 -25.70 17.72 -35.40
CA ARG A 325 -26.72 18.68 -35.86
C ARG A 325 -28.13 18.33 -35.37
N GLU A 326 -28.45 17.05 -35.23
CA GLU A 326 -29.77 16.60 -34.72
C GLU A 326 -30.02 16.98 -33.24
N LEU A 327 -28.95 17.15 -32.45
CA LEU A 327 -29.02 17.43 -31.02
C LEU A 327 -28.52 18.85 -30.66
N ASP A 328 -28.14 19.64 -31.66
CA ASP A 328 -27.46 20.93 -31.54
C ASP A 328 -26.32 20.94 -30.50
N SER A 329 -25.54 19.85 -30.46
CA SER A 329 -24.64 19.57 -29.32
C SER A 329 -23.28 19.03 -29.75
N TYR A 330 -22.24 19.46 -29.03
CA TYR A 330 -20.92 18.86 -29.11
C TYR A 330 -20.89 17.49 -28.44
N ILE A 331 -20.17 16.57 -29.07
CA ILE A 331 -19.95 15.20 -28.62
C ILE A 331 -18.45 14.84 -28.59
N THR A 332 -18.13 13.80 -27.84
CA THR A 332 -16.84 13.12 -27.87
C THR A 332 -17.01 11.76 -28.55
N VAL A 333 -16.21 11.49 -29.59
CA VAL A 333 -16.20 10.22 -30.33
C VAL A 333 -14.88 9.49 -30.08
N LYS A 334 -14.92 8.40 -29.31
CA LYS A 334 -13.80 7.47 -29.10
C LYS A 334 -13.83 6.42 -30.21
N ARG A 335 -12.86 6.44 -31.13
CA ARG A 335 -12.72 5.50 -32.26
C ARG A 335 -11.69 4.44 -31.91
N ILE A 336 -12.12 3.19 -31.80
CA ILE A 336 -11.29 2.08 -31.31
C ILE A 336 -10.31 1.60 -32.38
N SER A 337 -9.08 1.29 -31.97
CA SER A 337 -8.02 0.79 -32.87
C SER A 337 -8.36 -0.58 -33.50
N LYS A 338 -8.26 -0.67 -34.82
CA LYS A 338 -8.62 -1.86 -35.63
C LYS A 338 -7.74 -3.09 -35.41
N GLY A 339 -6.55 -2.93 -34.84
CA GLY A 339 -5.58 -4.03 -34.65
C GLY A 339 -5.69 -4.77 -33.31
N SER A 340 -6.46 -4.24 -32.35
CA SER A 340 -6.43 -4.73 -30.97
C SER A 340 -7.54 -5.73 -30.67
N LYS A 341 -7.17 -7.01 -30.45
CA LYS A 341 -8.09 -8.03 -29.86
C LYS A 341 -8.64 -7.60 -28.49
N GLN A 342 -7.90 -6.76 -27.78
CA GLN A 342 -8.30 -6.20 -26.49
C GLN A 342 -9.33 -5.06 -26.67
N GLY A 343 -9.13 -4.17 -27.65
CA GLY A 343 -10.05 -3.06 -27.93
C GLY A 343 -11.48 -3.50 -28.27
N ILE A 344 -11.66 -4.65 -28.94
CA ILE A 344 -13.00 -5.23 -29.19
C ILE A 344 -13.68 -5.67 -27.87
N LYS A 345 -12.92 -6.27 -26.95
CA LYS A 345 -13.45 -6.68 -25.62
C LYS A 345 -13.81 -5.46 -24.78
N GLU A 346 -13.00 -4.42 -24.84
CA GLU A 346 -13.24 -3.16 -24.13
C GLU A 346 -14.45 -2.43 -24.70
N TYR A 347 -14.58 -2.31 -26.01
CA TYR A 347 -15.79 -1.78 -26.66
C TYR A 347 -17.05 -2.53 -26.19
N ALA A 348 -17.03 -3.86 -26.22
CA ALA A 348 -18.17 -4.67 -25.80
C ALA A 348 -18.48 -4.52 -24.29
N SER A 349 -17.43 -4.42 -23.45
CA SER A 349 -17.55 -4.20 -22.01
C SER A 349 -18.12 -2.82 -21.69
N GLU A 350 -17.60 -1.79 -22.35
CA GLU A 350 -18.00 -0.39 -22.19
C GLU A 350 -19.47 -0.24 -22.60
N VAL A 351 -19.86 -0.65 -23.83
CA VAL A 351 -21.27 -0.66 -24.27
C VAL A 351 -22.16 -1.44 -23.30
N LYS A 352 -21.74 -2.63 -22.83
CA LYS A 352 -22.56 -3.43 -21.91
C LYS A 352 -22.79 -2.71 -20.58
N ILE A 353 -21.75 -2.11 -20.00
CA ILE A 353 -21.81 -1.55 -18.63
C ILE A 353 -22.40 -0.13 -18.65
N ILE A 354 -21.79 0.82 -19.38
CA ILE A 354 -22.17 2.24 -19.29
C ILE A 354 -23.54 2.56 -19.90
N SER A 355 -24.11 1.64 -20.70
CA SER A 355 -25.48 1.80 -21.22
C SER A 355 -26.57 1.63 -20.16
N GLN A 356 -26.28 0.84 -19.11
CA GLN A 356 -27.19 0.56 -18.00
C GLN A 356 -27.06 1.59 -16.86
N LEU A 357 -25.88 2.20 -16.74
CA LEU A 357 -25.55 3.13 -15.67
C LEU A 357 -26.08 4.55 -15.94
N ARG A 358 -26.58 5.19 -14.87
CA ARG A 358 -27.13 6.56 -14.88
C ARG A 358 -26.81 7.27 -13.56
N HIS A 359 -25.73 8.05 -13.54
CA HIS A 359 -25.37 8.87 -12.39
C HIS A 359 -24.71 10.19 -12.81
N ARG A 360 -24.92 11.27 -12.05
CA ARG A 360 -24.48 12.65 -12.38
C ARG A 360 -22.96 12.81 -12.50
N ASN A 361 -22.21 11.94 -11.83
CA ASN A 361 -20.74 11.88 -11.82
C ASN A 361 -20.19 10.74 -12.70
N LEU A 362 -20.95 10.24 -13.68
CA LEU A 362 -20.46 9.37 -14.74
C LEU A 362 -20.54 10.06 -16.11
N VAL A 363 -19.62 9.74 -17.01
CA VAL A 363 -19.65 10.25 -18.39
C VAL A 363 -20.78 9.55 -19.15
N GLN A 364 -21.78 10.33 -19.58
CA GLN A 364 -22.95 9.81 -20.26
C GLN A 364 -22.61 9.32 -21.69
N LEU A 365 -22.76 8.02 -21.93
CA LEU A 365 -22.78 7.44 -23.26
C LEU A 365 -24.11 7.81 -23.95
N LEU A 366 -24.01 8.57 -25.03
CA LEU A 366 -25.12 8.95 -25.90
C LEU A 366 -25.40 7.89 -26.96
N GLY A 367 -24.39 7.13 -27.36
CA GLY A 367 -24.54 6.07 -28.36
C GLY A 367 -23.27 5.39 -28.79
N TRP A 368 -23.41 4.54 -29.81
CA TRP A 368 -22.35 3.67 -30.31
C TRP A 368 -22.49 3.43 -31.81
N CYS A 369 -21.40 3.10 -32.48
CA CYS A 369 -21.38 2.69 -33.88
C CYS A 369 -20.56 1.41 -34.02
N HIS A 370 -21.15 0.44 -34.72
CA HIS A 370 -20.46 -0.76 -35.22
C HIS A 370 -20.88 -0.93 -36.69
N ASP A 371 -20.01 -0.50 -37.60
CA ASP A 371 -20.24 -0.54 -39.05
C ASP A 371 -18.88 -0.69 -39.77
N LYS A 372 -18.80 -1.46 -40.86
CA LYS A 372 -17.61 -1.61 -41.73
C LYS A 372 -16.25 -1.82 -41.00
N ARG A 373 -16.24 -2.58 -39.90
CA ARG A 373 -15.06 -2.81 -39.01
C ARG A 373 -14.57 -1.57 -38.26
N GLU A 374 -15.39 -0.54 -38.14
CA GLU A 374 -15.19 0.61 -37.27
C GLU A 374 -16.05 0.44 -36.01
N LEU A 375 -15.41 0.58 -34.85
CA LEU A 375 -16.07 0.56 -33.54
C LEU A 375 -15.89 1.95 -32.92
N LEU A 376 -16.99 2.65 -32.65
CA LEU A 376 -16.96 3.99 -32.07
C LEU A 376 -17.96 4.13 -30.93
N LEU A 377 -17.58 4.93 -29.93
CA LEU A 377 -18.38 5.25 -28.75
C LEU A 377 -18.60 6.76 -28.70
N VAL A 378 -19.84 7.17 -28.44
CA VAL A 378 -20.29 8.57 -28.51
C VAL A 378 -20.74 9.02 -27.13
N TYR A 379 -20.04 10.00 -26.58
CA TYR A 379 -20.32 10.56 -25.26
C TYR A 379 -20.72 12.02 -25.36
N LYS A 380 -21.37 12.54 -24.31
CA LYS A 380 -21.49 13.98 -24.12
C LYS A 380 -20.10 14.61 -24.04
N PHE A 381 -19.88 15.72 -24.74
CA PHE A 381 -18.62 16.47 -24.67
C PHE A 381 -18.41 17.03 -23.26
N MET A 382 -17.14 17.07 -22.82
CA MET A 382 -16.74 17.52 -21.49
C MET A 382 -15.84 18.74 -21.68
N GLU A 383 -16.39 19.93 -21.40
CA GLU A 383 -15.84 21.21 -21.88
C GLU A 383 -14.47 21.54 -21.28
N ASN A 384 -14.19 21.06 -20.07
CA ASN A 384 -12.92 21.25 -19.37
C ASN A 384 -11.96 20.06 -19.53
N GLY A 385 -12.29 19.03 -20.32
CA GLY A 385 -11.40 17.88 -20.53
C GLY A 385 -11.21 17.01 -19.28
N SER A 386 -10.00 16.47 -19.08
CA SER A 386 -9.66 15.51 -18.01
C SER A 386 -8.91 16.16 -16.84
N LEU A 387 -9.05 15.59 -15.63
CA LEU A 387 -8.43 16.11 -14.42
C LEU A 387 -6.88 16.11 -14.48
N ASP A 388 -6.26 15.10 -15.09
CA ASP A 388 -4.79 15.08 -15.31
C ASP A 388 -4.28 16.30 -16.09
N TYR A 389 -5.10 16.84 -16.99
CA TYR A 389 -4.77 18.05 -17.74
C TYR A 389 -4.65 19.24 -16.80
N HIS A 390 -5.59 19.42 -15.87
CA HIS A 390 -5.57 20.53 -14.91
C HIS A 390 -4.50 20.37 -13.83
N LEU A 391 -4.22 19.13 -13.41
CA LEU A 391 -3.18 18.85 -12.42
C LEU A 391 -1.77 18.98 -13.00
N PHE A 392 -1.49 18.40 -14.18
CA PHE A 392 -0.11 18.22 -14.65
C PHE A 392 0.27 19.02 -15.90
N LYS A 393 -0.69 19.62 -16.61
CA LYS A 393 -0.41 20.44 -17.81
C LYS A 393 -0.65 21.91 -17.45
N GLU A 394 0.31 22.77 -17.73
CA GLU A 394 0.48 24.07 -17.04
C GLU A 394 -0.53 25.18 -17.41
N LYS A 395 -1.65 24.86 -18.05
CA LYS A 395 -2.53 25.83 -18.70
C LYS A 395 -3.75 26.28 -17.88
N SER A 396 -3.97 25.73 -16.69
CA SER A 396 -5.11 26.08 -15.84
C SER A 396 -4.81 25.97 -14.34
N LEU A 397 -5.43 26.86 -13.55
CA LEU A 397 -5.33 26.88 -12.10
C LEU A 397 -6.60 26.28 -11.47
N LEU A 398 -6.54 25.00 -11.11
CA LEU A 398 -7.63 24.34 -10.40
C LEU A 398 -7.60 24.73 -8.91
N MET A 399 -8.51 25.61 -8.48
CA MET A 399 -8.61 26.08 -7.09
C MET A 399 -8.95 24.96 -6.11
N TRP A 400 -8.58 25.13 -4.83
CA TRP A 400 -8.81 24.13 -3.78
C TRP A 400 -10.29 23.70 -3.65
N THR A 401 -11.22 24.66 -3.68
CA THR A 401 -12.66 24.37 -3.61
C THR A 401 -13.15 23.50 -4.77
N MET A 402 -12.58 23.67 -5.97
CA MET A 402 -12.87 22.82 -7.13
C MET A 402 -12.25 21.44 -6.96
N ARG A 403 -10.99 21.35 -6.49
CA ARG A 403 -10.30 20.09 -6.19
C ARG A 403 -11.08 19.21 -5.21
N TYR A 404 -11.50 19.78 -4.09
CA TYR A 404 -12.25 19.05 -3.06
C TYR A 404 -13.62 18.59 -3.57
N LYS A 405 -14.34 19.45 -4.30
CA LYS A 405 -15.59 19.11 -5.00
C LYS A 405 -15.40 18.00 -6.04
N ILE A 406 -14.28 17.98 -6.75
CA ILE A 406 -13.93 16.94 -7.73
C ILE A 406 -13.69 15.60 -7.03
N ALA A 407 -12.95 15.58 -5.92
CA ALA A 407 -12.75 14.39 -5.11
C ALA A 407 -14.10 13.82 -4.61
N GLN A 408 -14.95 14.67 -4.02
CA GLN A 408 -16.31 14.28 -3.59
C GLN A 408 -17.17 13.74 -4.74
N GLY A 409 -17.10 14.35 -5.93
CA GLY A 409 -17.80 13.88 -7.12
C GLY A 409 -17.32 12.51 -7.59
N LEU A 410 -16.01 12.23 -7.50
CA LEU A 410 -15.44 10.92 -7.79
C LEU A 410 -15.85 9.88 -6.74
N THR A 411 -15.83 10.21 -5.44
CA THR A 411 -16.34 9.32 -4.38
C THR A 411 -17.82 8.99 -4.60
N SER A 412 -18.65 9.98 -4.95
CA SER A 412 -20.06 9.77 -5.28
C SER A 412 -20.26 8.89 -6.52
N ALA A 413 -19.34 8.92 -7.51
CA ALA A 413 -19.37 8.00 -8.63
C ALA A 413 -19.04 6.56 -8.21
N LEU A 414 -18.03 6.38 -7.34
CA LEU A 414 -17.59 5.06 -6.90
C LEU A 414 -18.60 4.40 -5.96
N LEU A 415 -19.19 5.15 -5.03
CA LEU A 415 -20.29 4.68 -4.19
C LEU A 415 -21.46 4.12 -5.02
N TYR A 416 -21.88 4.87 -6.05
CA TYR A 416 -22.91 4.43 -6.97
C TYR A 416 -22.55 3.12 -7.70
N LEU A 417 -21.30 3.02 -8.18
CA LEU A 417 -20.80 1.82 -8.86
C LEU A 417 -20.65 0.61 -7.94
N GLN A 418 -20.34 0.81 -6.66
CA GLN A 418 -20.03 -0.26 -5.71
C GLN A 418 -21.25 -0.77 -4.96
N GLU A 419 -22.15 0.11 -4.52
CA GLU A 419 -23.21 -0.22 -3.54
C GLU A 419 -24.63 0.17 -3.99
N GLU A 420 -24.81 1.21 -4.82
CA GLU A 420 -26.16 1.68 -5.21
C GLU A 420 -26.72 1.05 -6.50
N TRP A 421 -25.87 0.40 -7.31
CA TRP A 421 -26.30 -0.32 -8.52
C TRP A 421 -26.57 -1.82 -8.27
N GLU A 422 -27.43 -2.42 -9.09
CA GLU A 422 -27.91 -3.82 -8.98
C GLU A 422 -26.78 -4.85 -8.87
N GLN A 423 -25.63 -4.60 -9.49
CA GLN A 423 -24.40 -5.39 -9.37
C GLN A 423 -23.20 -4.47 -9.09
N CYS A 424 -22.24 -4.92 -8.29
CA CYS A 424 -21.01 -4.16 -8.07
C CYS A 424 -20.21 -4.02 -9.38
N VAL A 425 -19.88 -2.78 -9.75
CA VAL A 425 -19.09 -2.44 -10.94
C VAL A 425 -17.65 -2.13 -10.52
N VAL A 426 -16.75 -3.10 -10.72
CA VAL A 426 -15.31 -2.87 -10.54
C VAL A 426 -14.77 -2.17 -11.79
N HIS A 427 -14.31 -0.92 -11.68
CA HIS A 427 -13.91 -0.08 -12.81
C HIS A 427 -12.54 -0.48 -13.36
N ARG A 428 -11.61 -0.89 -12.49
CA ARG A 428 -10.25 -1.41 -12.79
C ARG A 428 -9.27 -0.40 -13.42
N ASP A 429 -9.72 0.79 -13.82
CA ASP A 429 -8.87 1.86 -14.34
C ASP A 429 -9.33 3.25 -13.86
N VAL A 430 -9.55 3.41 -12.56
CA VAL A 430 -9.79 4.73 -11.95
C VAL A 430 -8.46 5.50 -11.91
N LYS A 431 -8.39 6.67 -12.55
CA LYS A 431 -7.19 7.50 -12.64
C LYS A 431 -7.53 8.93 -13.05
N SER A 432 -6.65 9.89 -12.76
CA SER A 432 -6.88 11.32 -13.07
C SER A 432 -7.22 11.59 -14.55
N SER A 433 -6.66 10.84 -15.51
CA SER A 433 -6.99 11.02 -16.93
C SER A 433 -8.38 10.49 -17.35
N ASN A 434 -9.00 9.64 -16.53
CA ASN A 434 -10.34 9.08 -16.77
C ASN A 434 -11.43 9.83 -15.99
N VAL A 435 -11.05 10.84 -15.19
CA VAL A 435 -11.97 11.76 -14.53
C VAL A 435 -12.13 13.00 -15.42
N MET A 436 -13.27 13.09 -16.11
CA MET A 436 -13.61 14.22 -16.95
C MET A 436 -14.29 15.34 -16.16
N LEU A 437 -14.21 16.57 -16.67
CA LEU A 437 -14.77 17.77 -16.06
C LEU A 437 -15.75 18.44 -17.03
N ASP A 438 -17.01 18.60 -16.60
CA ASP A 438 -17.98 19.42 -17.33
C ASP A 438 -17.69 20.92 -17.17
N SER A 439 -18.43 21.76 -17.91
CA SER A 439 -18.38 23.23 -17.87
C SER A 439 -18.40 23.85 -16.46
N ASN A 440 -18.99 23.17 -15.47
CA ASN A 440 -19.07 23.62 -14.07
C ASN A 440 -18.04 22.94 -13.15
N PHE A 441 -16.99 22.35 -13.74
CA PHE A 441 -15.93 21.60 -13.07
C PHE A 441 -16.46 20.45 -12.17
N ASN A 442 -17.60 19.85 -12.51
CA ASN A 442 -18.05 18.63 -11.83
C ASN A 442 -17.31 17.41 -12.39
N ALA A 443 -16.77 16.57 -11.50
CA ALA A 443 -16.15 15.31 -11.88
C ALA A 443 -17.16 14.34 -12.52
N LYS A 444 -16.75 13.71 -13.62
CA LYS A 444 -17.44 12.58 -14.26
C LYS A 444 -16.45 11.47 -14.62
N LEU A 445 -16.58 10.32 -13.97
CA LEU A 445 -15.75 9.14 -14.27
C LEU A 445 -16.17 8.50 -15.60
N GLY A 446 -15.19 8.16 -16.44
CA GLY A 446 -15.38 7.50 -17.72
C GLY A 446 -14.32 6.42 -17.99
N ASP A 447 -14.36 5.87 -19.20
CA ASP A 447 -13.56 4.72 -19.67
C ASP A 447 -13.86 3.39 -18.95
N PHE A 448 -15.03 2.83 -19.29
CA PHE A 448 -15.53 1.56 -18.75
C PHE A 448 -15.04 0.31 -19.52
N GLY A 449 -14.04 0.45 -20.40
CA GLY A 449 -13.54 -0.66 -21.21
C GLY A 449 -12.99 -1.82 -20.38
N LEU A 450 -12.30 -1.51 -19.28
CA LEU A 450 -11.76 -2.52 -18.37
C LEU A 450 -12.74 -2.95 -17.27
N ALA A 451 -13.88 -2.28 -17.12
CA ALA A 451 -14.82 -2.50 -16.02
C ALA A 451 -15.48 -3.89 -16.04
N ARG A 452 -15.88 -4.42 -14.88
CA ARG A 452 -16.50 -5.75 -14.74
C ARG A 452 -17.66 -5.70 -13.75
N LEU A 453 -18.66 -6.53 -13.99
CA LEU A 453 -19.79 -6.76 -13.09
C LEU A 453 -19.44 -7.91 -12.14
N VAL A 454 -19.69 -7.73 -10.85
CA VAL A 454 -19.47 -8.71 -9.78
C VAL A 454 -20.76 -8.79 -8.96
N ASP A 455 -21.21 -10.02 -8.68
CA ASP A 455 -22.37 -10.23 -7.81
C ASP A 455 -22.01 -9.85 -6.37
N HIS A 456 -22.88 -9.10 -5.71
CA HIS A 456 -22.74 -8.73 -4.30
C HIS A 456 -22.59 -10.00 -3.43
N GLY A 457 -21.40 -10.19 -2.83
CA GLY A 457 -21.09 -11.34 -1.96
C GLY A 457 -20.42 -12.55 -2.63
N LYS A 458 -19.92 -12.45 -3.87
CA LYS A 458 -19.07 -13.49 -4.48
C LYS A 458 -17.64 -13.00 -4.73
N ASP A 459 -16.67 -13.89 -4.51
CA ASP A 459 -15.26 -13.62 -4.80
C ASP A 459 -15.01 -13.24 -6.27
N SER A 460 -14.10 -12.28 -6.48
CA SER A 460 -13.64 -11.92 -7.82
C SER A 460 -12.97 -13.10 -8.52
N GLN A 461 -13.47 -13.43 -9.72
CA GLN A 461 -12.83 -14.42 -10.59
C GLN A 461 -11.50 -13.88 -11.12
N THR A 462 -10.54 -14.77 -11.34
CA THR A 462 -9.22 -14.43 -11.86
C THR A 462 -9.36 -13.76 -13.24
N THR A 463 -8.91 -12.52 -13.37
CA THR A 463 -9.02 -11.74 -14.62
C THR A 463 -7.67 -11.55 -15.30
N ILE A 464 -7.68 -11.25 -16.60
CA ILE A 464 -6.47 -10.77 -17.29
C ILE A 464 -6.04 -9.47 -16.63
N LEU A 465 -4.83 -9.45 -16.06
CA LEU A 465 -4.23 -8.27 -15.44
C LEU A 465 -4.21 -7.10 -16.43
N ALA A 466 -4.94 -6.05 -16.09
CA ALA A 466 -5.10 -4.84 -16.91
C ALA A 466 -5.48 -3.65 -16.02
N GLY A 467 -4.91 -2.48 -16.32
CA GLY A 467 -5.07 -1.26 -15.55
C GLY A 467 -3.81 -0.41 -15.67
N THR A 468 -3.82 0.80 -15.09
CA THR A 468 -2.69 1.72 -15.19
C THR A 468 -1.70 1.56 -14.03
N ARG A 469 -0.41 1.39 -14.34
CA ARG A 469 0.66 1.26 -13.35
C ARG A 469 0.72 2.51 -12.46
N GLY A 470 0.79 2.31 -11.15
CA GLY A 470 0.69 3.38 -10.14
C GLY A 470 -0.69 3.51 -9.49
N TYR A 471 -1.75 3.04 -10.17
CA TYR A 471 -3.13 3.00 -9.64
C TYR A 471 -3.58 1.59 -9.25
N MET A 472 -2.98 0.54 -9.83
CA MET A 472 -3.26 -0.85 -9.45
C MET A 472 -2.74 -1.16 -8.05
N THR A 473 -3.52 -1.90 -7.27
CA THR A 473 -3.14 -2.38 -5.94
C THR A 473 -2.02 -3.44 -6.00
N PRO A 474 -1.22 -3.60 -4.92
CA PRO A 474 -0.20 -4.64 -4.85
C PRO A 474 -0.75 -6.07 -4.99
N GLU A 475 -1.88 -6.39 -4.35
CA GLU A 475 -2.47 -7.72 -4.41
C GLU A 475 -3.12 -8.01 -5.77
N TYR A 476 -3.65 -7.01 -6.48
CA TYR A 476 -4.13 -7.21 -7.86
C TYR A 476 -2.97 -7.53 -8.81
N LEU A 477 -1.81 -6.88 -8.66
CA LEU A 477 -0.60 -7.17 -9.42
C LEU A 477 -0.07 -8.60 -9.19
N ILE A 478 -0.27 -9.16 -7.99
CA ILE A 478 0.16 -10.51 -7.62
C ILE A 478 -0.86 -11.57 -8.03
N THR A 479 -2.16 -11.33 -7.77
CA THR A 479 -3.22 -12.34 -7.89
C THR A 479 -4.00 -12.31 -9.20
N GLY A 480 -3.96 -11.20 -9.95
CA GLY A 480 -4.82 -10.97 -11.13
C GLY A 480 -6.31 -10.80 -10.81
N LYS A 481 -6.69 -10.73 -9.52
CA LYS A 481 -8.06 -10.48 -9.07
C LYS A 481 -8.24 -9.00 -8.73
N ALA A 482 -9.21 -8.36 -9.37
CA ALA A 482 -9.64 -7.00 -9.03
C ALA A 482 -11.00 -7.06 -8.34
N ASN A 483 -11.10 -6.49 -7.14
CA ASN A 483 -12.26 -6.44 -6.28
C ASN A 483 -12.77 -4.99 -6.14
N LYS A 484 -13.81 -4.73 -5.35
CA LYS A 484 -14.34 -3.36 -5.20
C LYS A 484 -13.34 -2.45 -4.49
N GLU A 485 -12.52 -3.02 -3.61
CA GLU A 485 -11.44 -2.38 -2.87
C GLU A 485 -10.31 -1.91 -3.82
N SER A 486 -10.10 -2.59 -4.96
CA SER A 486 -9.19 -2.13 -6.02
C SER A 486 -9.59 -0.75 -6.58
N ASN A 487 -10.89 -0.44 -6.66
CA ASN A 487 -11.35 0.92 -7.03
C ASN A 487 -11.03 1.92 -5.91
N VAL A 488 -11.12 1.51 -4.64
CA VAL A 488 -10.86 2.37 -3.46
C VAL A 488 -9.40 2.77 -3.42
N TYR A 489 -8.46 1.83 -3.59
CA TYR A 489 -7.03 2.15 -3.70
C TYR A 489 -6.72 3.08 -4.87
N SER A 490 -7.30 2.80 -6.05
CA SER A 490 -7.13 3.67 -7.22
C SER A 490 -7.68 5.09 -6.97
N PHE A 491 -8.77 5.21 -6.21
CA PHE A 491 -9.28 6.50 -5.72
C PHE A 491 -8.33 7.17 -4.73
N GLY A 492 -7.75 6.42 -3.78
CA GLY A 492 -6.78 6.94 -2.82
C GLY A 492 -5.60 7.59 -3.53
N VAL A 493 -5.07 6.94 -4.56
CA VAL A 493 -4.04 7.51 -5.45
C VAL A 493 -4.50 8.82 -6.09
N VAL A 494 -5.72 8.87 -6.66
CA VAL A 494 -6.26 10.10 -7.27
C VAL A 494 -6.51 11.22 -6.25
N ALA A 495 -6.92 10.90 -5.02
CA ALA A 495 -7.06 11.87 -3.94
C ALA A 495 -5.71 12.53 -3.58
N LEU A 496 -4.63 11.74 -3.57
CA LEU A 496 -3.27 12.24 -3.39
C LEU A 496 -2.79 13.05 -4.60
N GLU A 497 -3.12 12.67 -5.85
CA GLU A 497 -2.84 13.50 -7.03
C GLU A 497 -3.53 14.88 -6.94
N ILE A 498 -4.80 14.90 -6.51
CA ILE A 498 -5.60 16.13 -6.34
C ILE A 498 -4.98 17.04 -5.27
N ALA A 499 -4.60 16.47 -4.12
CA ALA A 499 -3.99 17.21 -3.01
C ALA A 499 -2.59 17.72 -3.35
N CYS A 500 -1.69 16.84 -3.79
CA CYS A 500 -0.26 17.12 -3.93
C CYS A 500 0.14 17.65 -5.31
N ARG A 501 -0.78 17.67 -6.29
CA ARG A 501 -0.52 18.03 -7.70
C ARG A 501 0.62 17.21 -8.34
N ARG A 502 0.85 16.00 -7.84
CA ARG A 502 1.97 15.12 -8.24
C ARG A 502 1.48 13.85 -8.92
N LYS A 503 2.26 13.32 -9.87
CA LYS A 503 1.93 12.07 -10.58
C LYS A 503 2.11 10.86 -9.65
N PRO A 504 1.35 9.76 -9.84
CA PRO A 504 1.45 8.57 -8.98
C PRO A 504 2.81 7.86 -9.04
N ILE A 505 3.42 7.89 -10.23
CA ILE A 505 4.80 7.49 -10.48
C ILE A 505 5.48 8.67 -11.15
N ASP A 506 6.54 9.14 -10.52
CA ASP A 506 7.32 10.29 -10.91
C ASP A 506 8.79 9.87 -11.00
N LEU A 507 9.37 9.94 -12.20
CA LEU A 507 10.70 9.41 -12.50
C LEU A 507 11.81 10.46 -12.38
N GLU A 508 11.44 11.74 -12.17
CA GLU A 508 12.36 12.88 -12.13
C GLU A 508 12.88 13.15 -10.70
N VAL A 509 12.48 12.32 -9.74
CA VAL A 509 12.73 12.45 -8.29
C VAL A 509 13.57 11.30 -7.73
N PRO A 510 14.09 11.40 -6.49
CA PRO A 510 14.75 10.30 -5.81
C PRO A 510 13.86 9.05 -5.72
N LYS A 511 14.48 7.85 -5.80
CA LYS A 511 13.75 6.56 -5.81
C LYS A 511 12.77 6.38 -4.63
N SER A 512 13.13 6.87 -3.44
CA SER A 512 12.28 6.84 -2.24
C SER A 512 11.02 7.70 -2.36
N GLN A 513 11.01 8.70 -3.24
CA GLN A 513 9.87 9.58 -3.48
C GLN A 513 9.14 9.25 -4.78
N MET A 514 9.59 8.24 -5.54
CA MET A 514 9.10 7.92 -6.90
C MET A 514 7.59 7.62 -6.94
N ARG A 515 7.04 7.07 -5.86
CA ARG A 515 5.63 6.71 -5.74
C ARG A 515 4.94 7.68 -4.79
N ILE A 516 3.82 8.27 -5.23
CA ILE A 516 3.11 9.27 -4.43
C ILE A 516 2.62 8.73 -3.08
N VAL A 517 2.12 7.49 -3.05
CA VAL A 517 1.60 6.86 -1.81
C VAL A 517 2.70 6.72 -0.77
N GLU A 518 3.84 6.12 -1.15
CA GLU A 518 4.99 5.92 -0.26
C GLU A 518 5.53 7.27 0.25
N TRP A 519 5.67 8.26 -0.65
CA TRP A 519 6.15 9.60 -0.30
C TRP A 519 5.22 10.37 0.65
N VAL A 520 3.90 10.38 0.40
CA VAL A 520 2.95 11.06 1.30
C VAL A 520 2.80 10.30 2.61
N TRP A 521 2.98 8.97 2.61
CA TRP A 521 3.01 8.16 3.83
C TRP A 521 4.21 8.51 4.73
N ASP A 522 5.40 8.72 4.15
CA ASP A 522 6.59 9.21 4.87
C ASP A 522 6.36 10.62 5.45
N LEU A 523 5.72 11.52 4.70
CA LEU A 523 5.37 12.86 5.18
C LEU A 523 4.31 12.82 6.28
N TYR A 524 3.34 11.91 6.21
CA TYR A 524 2.38 11.66 7.28
C TYR A 524 3.07 11.19 8.56
N GLY A 525 3.92 10.17 8.46
CA GLY A 525 4.65 9.61 9.61
C GLY A 525 5.67 10.56 10.25
N THR A 526 6.09 11.60 9.54
CA THR A 526 6.98 12.66 10.04
C THR A 526 6.24 13.89 10.58
N ASN A 527 4.90 13.91 10.57
CA ASN A 527 4.03 15.07 10.85
C ASN A 527 4.21 16.25 9.88
N TRP A 528 4.76 16.01 8.69
CA TRP A 528 5.00 17.00 7.63
C TRP A 528 4.00 16.82 6.46
N LEU A 529 2.83 16.22 6.72
CA LEU A 529 1.80 15.87 5.71
C LEU A 529 1.52 17.01 4.73
N LEU A 530 1.33 18.24 5.23
CA LEU A 530 0.98 19.39 4.41
C LEU A 530 2.10 19.89 3.50
N GLU A 531 3.36 19.52 3.75
CA GLU A 531 4.48 19.86 2.86
C GLU A 531 4.31 19.21 1.47
N ALA A 532 3.64 18.05 1.39
CA ALA A 532 3.26 17.45 0.12
C ALA A 532 2.25 18.29 -0.69
N ALA A 533 1.54 19.22 -0.03
CA ALA A 533 0.60 20.15 -0.67
C ALA A 533 1.20 21.55 -0.94
N ILE A 534 2.47 21.79 -0.61
CA ILE A 534 3.17 23.05 -0.91
C ILE A 534 3.73 23.02 -2.34
N ASP A 535 2.83 22.96 -3.34
CA ASP A 535 3.16 23.36 -4.70
C ASP A 535 3.02 24.90 -4.79
N PRO A 536 4.01 25.65 -5.32
CA PRO A 536 3.87 27.11 -5.54
C PRO A 536 2.64 27.52 -6.37
N LYS A 537 2.07 26.60 -7.17
CA LYS A 537 0.82 26.75 -7.95
C LYS A 537 -0.43 26.25 -7.21
N ILE A 538 -0.28 25.53 -6.10
CA ILE A 538 -1.32 25.46 -5.06
C ILE A 538 -1.19 26.76 -4.26
N CYS A 539 -1.95 27.78 -4.65
CA CYS A 539 -2.04 29.00 -3.85
C CYS A 539 -2.32 28.65 -2.38
N LEU A 540 -1.71 29.38 -1.44
CA LEU A 540 -1.84 29.22 0.03
C LEU A 540 -3.29 29.27 0.58
N ASN A 541 -4.28 29.45 -0.30
CA ASN A 541 -5.72 29.50 -0.03
C ASN A 541 -6.38 28.11 -0.11
N PHE A 542 -5.79 27.10 0.53
CA PHE A 542 -6.47 25.82 0.79
C PHE A 542 -7.00 25.78 2.23
N VAL A 543 -8.11 25.08 2.45
CA VAL A 543 -8.65 24.90 3.80
C VAL A 543 -7.86 23.78 4.47
N LYS A 544 -6.97 24.13 5.41
CA LYS A 544 -6.04 23.20 6.07
C LYS A 544 -6.69 21.86 6.47
N LYS A 545 -7.83 21.91 7.16
CA LYS A 545 -8.57 20.71 7.61
C LYS A 545 -9.10 19.85 6.46
N GLU A 546 -9.55 20.46 5.37
CA GLU A 546 -10.03 19.71 4.18
C GLU A 546 -8.86 19.04 3.46
N MET A 547 -7.71 19.72 3.38
CA MET A 547 -6.48 19.17 2.79
C MET A 547 -5.97 17.98 3.61
N GLU A 548 -5.80 18.16 4.93
CA GLU A 548 -5.43 17.07 5.85
C GLU A 548 -6.41 15.89 5.73
N CYS A 549 -7.72 16.16 5.73
CA CYS A 549 -8.75 15.15 5.55
C CYS A 549 -8.64 14.40 4.21
N LEU A 550 -8.52 15.11 3.07
CA LEU A 550 -8.41 14.48 1.76
C LEU A 550 -7.14 13.62 1.64
N MET A 551 -6.03 14.09 2.20
CA MET A 551 -4.77 13.36 2.18
C MET A 551 -4.81 12.12 3.08
N ILE A 552 -5.35 12.23 4.30
CA ILE A 552 -5.51 11.07 5.21
C ILE A 552 -6.47 10.03 4.62
N VAL A 553 -7.60 10.45 4.04
CA VAL A 553 -8.51 9.56 3.31
C VAL A 553 -7.80 8.94 2.10
N GLY A 554 -7.00 9.72 1.36
CA GLY A 554 -6.21 9.23 0.24
C GLY A 554 -5.21 8.14 0.64
N LEU A 555 -4.49 8.33 1.76
CA LEU A 555 -3.59 7.33 2.34
C LEU A 555 -4.32 6.08 2.82
N TRP A 556 -5.45 6.25 3.54
CA TRP A 556 -6.23 5.12 4.06
C TRP A 556 -6.84 4.29 2.93
N CYS A 557 -7.42 4.94 1.91
CA CYS A 557 -7.90 4.26 0.72
C CYS A 557 -6.77 3.55 -0.06
N ALA A 558 -5.58 4.15 -0.13
CA ALA A 558 -4.40 3.57 -0.78
C ALA A 558 -3.57 2.65 0.14
N TYR A 559 -4.16 2.12 1.22
CA TYR A 559 -3.47 1.18 2.10
C TYR A 559 -3.24 -0.18 1.40
N PRO A 560 -2.08 -0.85 1.58
CA PRO A 560 -1.79 -2.10 0.87
C PRO A 560 -2.58 -3.34 1.32
N ASP A 561 -3.22 -3.28 2.50
CA ASP A 561 -4.16 -4.32 2.96
C ASP A 561 -5.58 -3.80 2.77
N HIS A 562 -6.35 -4.47 1.91
CA HIS A 562 -7.73 -4.09 1.60
C HIS A 562 -8.74 -4.45 2.70
N ASN A 563 -8.29 -5.07 3.79
CA ASN A 563 -9.13 -5.44 4.95
C ASN A 563 -9.06 -4.41 6.10
N LEU A 564 -8.32 -3.32 5.92
CA LEU A 564 -8.03 -2.27 6.91
C LEU A 564 -8.38 -0.87 6.39
#